data_AF-A0A1Q9AV71-F1
#
_entry.id   AF-A0A1Q9AV71-F1
#
_cell.length_a   1.000
_cell.length_b   1.000
_cell.length_c   1.000
_cell.angle_alpha   90.00
_cell.angle_beta   90.00
_cell.angle_gamma   90.00
#
_symmetry.space_group_name_H-M   'P 1'
#
loop_
_entity.id
_entity.type
_entity.pdbx_description
1 polymer ?
#
loop_
_entity_poly.entity_id
_entity_poly.type
_entity_poly.pdbx_seq_one_letter_code
_entity_poly.pdbx_strand_id
1 'polypeptide(L)'
;MNGLSRLWAGNIYGTNTGNVFVELDSGEQDGLKGLIRIQDHLFGLALYDVSGKFDGKTLTLRGQAKQGPDGIELGEVEIAGTLTENGQIRGRWSSTLGTGGTFILHPHDQDQTPPKQGPSPERLHTAVREIGAVRLYADDVKHLIQFMASDFGHQTVTVSFRERRTETNMYAVDFLTDIERLGEQRYLRLFIQEPDLFGVSKLVVIELNADGENQIRVQGAQESWVTGKAESLLAHMKGFEKPLATSVRKFGLNVNGLMLLFVVALIPDLDFWGRIAFLAAVVAIATVIVQLHKRLIPNTAVYLSPRKPSAIARAWPTTLSWGLAFTSALVAALAYGLIKGEIPTPW
;
A
#
# COMPACT_ATOMS: atom_id res chain seq x y z
N MET A 1 13.73 29.07 -34.47
CA MET A 1 12.47 28.44 -34.93
C MET A 1 11.68 28.12 -33.66
N ASN A 2 10.85 29.06 -33.21
CA ASN A 2 10.18 28.98 -31.90
C ASN A 2 8.75 28.44 -32.09
N GLY A 3 8.66 27.22 -32.61
CA GLY A 3 7.42 26.67 -33.18
C GLY A 3 6.52 26.03 -32.14
N LEU A 4 5.28 26.49 -32.06
CA LEU A 4 4.16 25.76 -31.46
C LEU A 4 4.03 24.39 -32.18
N SER A 5 3.72 23.31 -31.45
CA SER A 5 3.40 22.02 -32.06
C SER A 5 2.22 22.17 -33.04
N ARG A 6 2.24 21.40 -34.12
CA ARG A 6 1.14 21.22 -35.06
C ARG A 6 -0.02 20.39 -34.48
N LEU A 7 0.24 19.25 -33.86
CA LEU A 7 -0.77 18.34 -33.32
C LEU A 7 -0.85 18.44 -31.79
N TRP A 8 -2.07 18.55 -31.28
CA TRP A 8 -2.35 18.53 -29.86
C TRP A 8 -3.57 17.65 -29.55
N ALA A 9 -3.54 16.98 -28.41
CA ALA A 9 -4.69 16.23 -27.89
C ALA A 9 -4.93 16.56 -26.42
N GLY A 10 -6.17 16.45 -25.96
CA GLY A 10 -6.50 16.62 -24.56
C GLY A 10 -7.99 16.65 -24.29
N ASN A 11 -8.42 17.46 -23.33
CA ASN A 11 -9.78 17.45 -22.82
C ASN A 11 -10.34 18.86 -22.64
N ILE A 12 -11.66 18.98 -22.86
CA ILE A 12 -12.46 20.14 -22.46
C ILE A 12 -13.35 19.78 -21.28
N TYR A 13 -13.60 20.76 -20.42
CA TYR A 13 -14.43 20.68 -19.23
C TYR A 13 -15.34 21.92 -19.17
N GLY A 14 -16.49 21.81 -18.49
CA GLY A 14 -17.43 22.91 -18.30
C GLY A 14 -18.87 22.49 -18.56
N THR A 15 -19.64 23.35 -19.22
CA THR A 15 -21.01 23.03 -19.67
C THR A 15 -21.03 21.87 -20.66
N ASN A 16 -19.91 21.66 -21.35
CA ASN A 16 -19.64 20.54 -22.25
C ASN A 16 -18.33 19.88 -21.82
N THR A 17 -18.29 18.56 -21.90
CA THR A 17 -17.11 17.75 -21.53
C THR A 17 -16.81 16.76 -22.63
N GLY A 18 -15.55 16.65 -23.01
CA GLY A 18 -15.16 15.83 -24.14
C GLY A 18 -13.67 15.73 -24.37
N ASN A 19 -13.31 14.88 -25.32
CA ASN A 19 -11.96 14.81 -25.86
C ASN A 19 -11.80 15.84 -26.96
N VAL A 20 -10.63 16.46 -27.05
CA VAL A 20 -10.31 17.43 -28.09
C VAL A 20 -9.02 17.06 -28.79
N PHE A 21 -9.03 17.20 -30.11
CA PHE A 21 -7.85 17.10 -30.96
C PHE A 21 -7.72 18.37 -31.79
N VAL A 22 -6.52 18.94 -31.84
CA VAL A 22 -6.25 20.23 -32.47
C VAL A 22 -5.09 20.06 -33.44
N GLU A 23 -5.31 20.47 -34.68
CA GLU A 23 -4.27 20.59 -35.70
C GLU A 23 -4.05 22.07 -35.99
N LEU A 24 -2.82 22.56 -35.86
CA LEU A 24 -2.44 23.96 -36.01
C LEU A 24 -1.30 24.07 -37.03
N ASP A 25 -1.56 24.76 -38.13
CA ASP A 25 -0.56 25.08 -39.14
C ASP A 25 -0.16 26.55 -38.99
N SER A 26 1.15 26.81 -39.06
CA SER A 26 1.69 28.17 -39.10
C SER A 26 1.48 28.73 -40.51
N GLY A 27 0.60 29.73 -40.65
CA GLY A 27 0.37 30.40 -41.93
C GLY A 27 1.51 31.35 -42.32
N GLU A 28 1.64 31.65 -43.61
CA GLU A 28 2.72 32.46 -44.21
C GLU A 28 2.81 33.92 -43.72
N GLN A 29 1.86 34.40 -42.90
CA GLN A 29 1.77 35.79 -42.41
C GLN A 29 1.37 35.88 -40.93
N ASP A 30 2.15 35.30 -40.00
CA ASP A 30 2.01 35.41 -38.53
C ASP A 30 0.64 35.00 -37.94
N GLY A 31 -0.21 34.38 -38.75
CA GLY A 31 -1.53 33.89 -38.38
C GLY A 31 -1.52 32.37 -38.26
N LEU A 32 -2.03 31.87 -37.14
CA LEU A 32 -2.20 30.45 -36.90
C LEU A 32 -3.57 30.02 -37.45
N LYS A 33 -3.60 28.96 -38.26
CA LYS A 33 -4.86 28.36 -38.74
C LYS A 33 -4.90 26.90 -38.37
N GLY A 34 -6.07 26.33 -38.23
CA GLY A 34 -6.17 24.96 -37.77
C GLY A 34 -7.55 24.36 -37.83
N LEU A 35 -7.63 23.11 -37.39
CA LEU A 35 -8.86 22.35 -37.25
C LEU A 35 -8.94 21.79 -35.84
N ILE A 36 -10.04 22.08 -35.14
CA ILE A 36 -10.37 21.48 -33.85
C ILE A 36 -11.45 20.43 -34.05
N ARG A 37 -11.23 19.24 -33.48
CA ARG A 37 -12.22 18.17 -33.35
C ARG A 37 -12.56 18.01 -31.89
N ILE A 38 -13.82 18.19 -31.54
CA ILE A 38 -14.34 18.02 -30.18
C ILE A 38 -15.28 16.82 -30.21
N GLN A 39 -14.92 15.76 -29.49
CA GLN A 39 -15.82 14.64 -29.21
C GLN A 39 -16.49 14.89 -27.87
N ASP A 40 -17.64 15.54 -27.89
CA ASP A 40 -18.48 15.72 -26.71
C ASP A 40 -19.09 14.37 -26.31
N HIS A 41 -19.10 14.07 -25.01
CA HIS A 41 -19.59 12.79 -24.49
C HIS A 41 -21.09 12.57 -24.71
N LEU A 42 -21.87 13.64 -24.81
CA LEU A 42 -23.32 13.61 -24.97
C LEU A 42 -23.75 13.90 -26.40
N PHE A 43 -23.13 14.91 -27.02
CA PHE A 43 -23.58 15.42 -28.31
C PHE A 43 -22.82 14.84 -29.49
N GLY A 44 -21.64 14.25 -29.29
CA GLY A 44 -20.85 13.63 -30.36
C GLY A 44 -19.79 14.56 -30.97
N LEU A 45 -19.41 14.30 -32.22
CA LEU A 45 -18.27 14.95 -32.88
C LEU A 45 -18.64 16.30 -33.49
N ALA A 46 -17.95 17.37 -33.09
CA ALA A 46 -18.01 18.69 -33.69
C ALA A 46 -16.63 19.09 -34.27
N LEU A 47 -16.63 19.68 -35.46
CA LEU A 47 -15.44 20.18 -36.16
C LEU A 47 -15.51 21.70 -36.25
N TYR A 48 -14.40 22.35 -35.93
CA TYR A 48 -14.24 23.81 -36.01
C TYR A 48 -13.01 24.18 -36.82
N ASP A 49 -13.19 24.98 -37.88
CA ASP A 49 -12.07 25.65 -38.53
C ASP A 49 -11.67 26.85 -37.67
N VAL A 50 -10.41 26.90 -37.23
CA VAL A 50 -9.93 27.90 -36.26
C VAL A 50 -8.85 28.78 -36.86
N SER A 51 -8.84 30.04 -36.42
CA SER A 51 -7.80 31.00 -36.74
C SER A 51 -7.43 31.82 -35.51
N GLY A 52 -6.17 32.24 -35.42
CA GLY A 52 -5.71 32.99 -34.26
C GLY A 52 -4.21 33.26 -34.25
N LYS A 53 -3.66 33.46 -33.06
CA LYS A 53 -2.26 33.85 -32.87
C LYS A 53 -1.65 33.19 -31.65
N PHE A 54 -0.34 32.97 -31.72
CA PHE A 54 0.48 32.50 -30.61
C PHE A 54 1.69 33.43 -30.46
N ASP A 55 1.84 34.05 -29.29
CA ASP A 55 2.90 35.04 -29.01
C ASP A 55 4.14 34.43 -28.30
N GLY A 56 4.23 33.10 -28.25
CA GLY A 56 5.27 32.38 -27.51
C GLY A 56 4.83 31.92 -26.11
N LYS A 57 3.75 32.49 -25.56
CA LYS A 57 3.22 32.12 -24.24
C LYS A 57 1.71 31.95 -24.24
N THR A 58 0.98 32.77 -24.97
CA THR A 58 -0.47 32.83 -24.99
C THR A 58 -0.98 32.40 -26.36
N LEU A 59 -1.92 31.47 -26.36
CA LEU A 59 -2.67 31.02 -27.52
C LEU A 59 -4.05 31.67 -27.50
N THR A 60 -4.41 32.34 -28.59
CA THR A 60 -5.76 32.85 -28.81
C THR A 60 -6.28 32.32 -30.14
N LEU A 61 -7.46 31.67 -30.12
CA LEU A 61 -8.12 31.12 -31.31
C LEU A 61 -9.59 31.52 -31.33
N ARG A 62 -10.10 31.72 -32.53
CA ARG A 62 -11.53 31.78 -32.84
C ARG A 62 -11.88 30.69 -33.83
N GLY A 63 -12.90 29.90 -33.52
CA GLY A 63 -13.35 28.77 -34.30
C GLY A 63 -14.76 28.95 -34.84
N GLN A 64 -14.92 28.70 -36.13
CA GLN A 64 -16.22 28.61 -36.79
C GLN A 64 -16.61 27.16 -36.98
N ALA A 65 -17.87 26.83 -36.71
CA ALA A 65 -18.37 25.47 -36.86
C ALA A 65 -18.33 25.06 -38.33
N LYS A 66 -17.67 23.93 -38.61
CA LYS A 66 -17.53 23.35 -39.94
C LYS A 66 -18.51 22.21 -40.15
N GLN A 67 -18.61 21.32 -39.16
CA GLN A 67 -19.47 20.15 -39.18
C GLN A 67 -19.86 19.79 -37.76
N GLY A 68 -21.09 19.36 -37.57
CA GLY A 68 -21.61 18.91 -36.28
C GLY A 68 -22.48 17.67 -36.39
N PRO A 69 -22.90 17.13 -35.24
CA PRO A 69 -23.89 16.06 -35.16
C PRO A 69 -25.24 16.52 -35.71
N ASP A 70 -25.99 15.61 -36.33
CA ASP A 70 -27.31 15.92 -36.90
C ASP A 70 -28.27 16.47 -35.84
N GLY A 71 -28.91 17.60 -36.16
CA GLY A 71 -29.89 18.25 -35.27
C GLY A 71 -29.31 19.04 -34.11
N ILE A 72 -27.98 19.22 -34.03
CA ILE A 72 -27.31 20.02 -33.01
C ILE A 72 -26.80 21.33 -33.62
N GLU A 73 -27.22 22.45 -33.04
CA GLU A 73 -26.71 23.78 -33.41
C GLU A 73 -25.35 24.02 -32.73
N LEU A 74 -24.36 24.46 -33.50
CA LEU A 74 -23.01 24.76 -33.03
C LEU A 74 -22.74 26.26 -33.09
N GLY A 75 -22.39 26.86 -31.96
CA GLY A 75 -21.94 28.26 -31.88
C GLY A 75 -20.47 28.43 -32.27
N GLU A 76 -20.08 29.65 -32.64
CA GLU A 76 -18.66 29.99 -32.79
C GLU A 76 -17.95 29.90 -31.44
N VAL A 77 -16.71 29.44 -31.42
CA VAL A 77 -15.93 29.24 -30.19
C VAL A 77 -14.78 30.24 -30.09
N GLU A 78 -14.59 30.81 -28.90
CA GLU A 78 -13.42 31.59 -28.53
C GLU A 78 -12.59 30.79 -27.53
N ILE A 79 -11.28 30.72 -27.76
CA ILE A 79 -10.36 29.88 -26.99
C ILE A 79 -9.15 30.74 -26.63
N ALA A 80 -8.84 30.78 -25.33
CA ALA A 80 -7.67 31.48 -24.80
C ALA A 80 -6.93 30.58 -23.82
N GLY A 81 -5.64 30.34 -24.05
CA GLY A 81 -4.82 29.48 -23.19
C GLY A 81 -3.39 29.97 -23.06
N THR A 82 -2.69 29.44 -22.07
CA THR A 82 -1.30 29.75 -21.76
C THR A 82 -0.48 28.47 -21.82
N LEU A 83 0.67 28.54 -22.51
CA LEU A 83 1.69 27.49 -22.51
C LEU A 83 2.36 27.46 -21.13
N THR A 84 2.35 26.29 -20.52
CA THR A 84 2.91 26.03 -19.20
C THR A 84 4.33 25.46 -19.31
N GLU A 85 5.09 25.50 -18.22
CA GLU A 85 6.50 25.06 -18.18
C GLU A 85 6.70 23.59 -18.56
N ASN A 86 5.66 22.75 -18.41
CA ASN A 86 5.69 21.34 -18.78
C ASN A 86 5.29 21.06 -20.25
N GLY A 87 5.14 22.11 -21.07
CA GLY A 87 4.79 22.01 -22.48
C GLY A 87 3.29 21.84 -22.77
N GLN A 88 2.41 21.88 -21.76
CA GLN A 88 0.96 21.81 -21.95
C GLN A 88 0.37 23.21 -22.17
N ILE A 89 -0.77 23.29 -22.87
CA ILE A 89 -1.56 24.52 -22.95
C ILE A 89 -2.80 24.35 -22.08
N ARG A 90 -3.01 25.27 -21.15
CA ARG A 90 -4.20 25.31 -20.28
C ARG A 90 -4.93 26.61 -20.47
N GLY A 91 -6.26 26.56 -20.50
CA GLY A 91 -7.02 27.75 -20.84
C GLY A 91 -8.51 27.62 -20.62
N ARG A 92 -9.21 28.60 -21.18
CA ARG A 92 -10.66 28.71 -21.19
C ARG A 92 -11.18 28.72 -22.61
N TRP A 93 -12.37 28.19 -22.77
CA TRP A 93 -13.12 28.24 -24.01
C TRP A 93 -14.54 28.72 -23.72
N SER A 94 -15.15 29.39 -24.69
CA SER A 94 -16.54 29.84 -24.64
C SER A 94 -17.15 29.80 -26.03
N SER A 95 -18.47 29.70 -26.13
CA SER A 95 -19.20 29.79 -27.39
C SER A 95 -20.21 30.92 -27.42
N THR A 96 -20.66 31.30 -28.62
CA THR A 96 -21.74 32.27 -28.82
C THR A 96 -23.10 31.79 -28.31
N LEU A 97 -23.27 30.49 -28.08
CA LEU A 97 -24.48 29.90 -27.49
C LEU A 97 -24.45 29.87 -25.96
N GLY A 98 -23.44 30.49 -25.33
CA GLY A 98 -23.31 30.57 -23.88
C GLY A 98 -22.71 29.34 -23.21
N THR A 99 -22.23 28.36 -23.99
CA THR A 99 -21.46 27.22 -23.46
C THR A 99 -20.01 27.62 -23.22
N GLY A 100 -19.32 26.95 -22.30
CA GLY A 100 -17.93 27.24 -22.02
C GLY A 100 -17.35 26.48 -20.84
N GLY A 101 -16.07 26.71 -20.60
CA GLY A 101 -15.34 26.17 -19.46
C GLY A 101 -13.82 26.22 -19.67
N THR A 102 -13.14 25.15 -19.28
CA THR A 102 -11.67 25.05 -19.29
C THR A 102 -11.18 23.91 -20.17
N PHE A 103 -9.95 24.01 -20.65
CA PHE A 103 -9.33 22.95 -21.43
C PHE A 103 -7.86 22.72 -21.04
N ILE A 104 -7.38 21.53 -21.39
CA ILE A 104 -5.97 21.15 -21.33
C ILE A 104 -5.57 20.47 -22.65
N LEU A 105 -4.44 20.87 -23.22
CA LEU A 105 -3.88 20.30 -24.44
C LEU A 105 -2.43 19.87 -24.22
N HIS A 106 -2.08 18.72 -24.83
CA HIS A 106 -0.77 18.09 -24.79
C HIS A 106 -0.21 17.98 -26.21
N PRO A 107 1.07 18.32 -26.47
CA PRO A 107 1.66 18.26 -27.80
C PRO A 107 1.80 16.80 -28.24
N HIS A 108 1.53 16.52 -29.51
CA HIS A 108 1.48 15.16 -30.09
C HIS A 108 2.29 15.01 -31.40
N ASP A 109 3.04 16.03 -31.86
CA ASP A 109 4.00 15.86 -32.98
C ASP A 109 5.37 15.35 -32.56
N GLN A 110 5.66 15.42 -31.27
CA GLN A 110 6.91 14.90 -30.77
C GLN A 110 6.75 13.39 -30.73
N ASP A 111 7.63 12.67 -31.44
CA ASP A 111 7.82 11.23 -31.23
C ASP A 111 7.70 11.00 -29.73
N GLN A 112 6.72 10.21 -29.30
CA GLN A 112 6.49 9.88 -27.90
C GLN A 112 7.63 8.98 -27.39
N THR A 113 8.86 9.45 -27.47
CA THR A 113 9.76 9.26 -26.37
C THR A 113 9.16 10.16 -25.29
N PRO A 114 8.53 9.60 -24.23
CA PRO A 114 8.15 10.43 -23.10
C PRO A 114 9.36 11.30 -22.76
N PRO A 115 9.20 12.62 -22.51
CA PRO A 115 10.33 13.45 -22.15
C PRO A 115 11.08 12.68 -21.09
N LYS A 116 12.36 12.33 -21.36
CA LYS A 116 13.22 11.70 -20.35
C LYS A 116 13.23 12.68 -19.19
N GLN A 117 12.35 12.44 -18.21
CA GLN A 117 12.26 13.17 -16.97
C GLN A 117 13.53 12.83 -16.20
N GLY A 118 14.60 13.57 -16.49
CA GLY A 118 15.92 13.27 -15.97
C GLY A 118 16.37 11.82 -16.26
N PRO A 119 17.44 11.36 -15.62
CA PRO A 119 17.71 9.93 -15.57
C PRO A 119 16.50 9.25 -14.90
N SER A 120 15.76 8.42 -15.65
CA SER A 120 14.94 7.38 -15.02
C SER A 120 15.86 6.63 -14.05
N PRO A 121 15.48 6.45 -12.78
CA PRO A 121 16.34 5.75 -11.85
C PRO A 121 16.60 4.35 -12.42
N GLU A 122 17.87 4.04 -12.68
CA GLU A 122 18.29 2.76 -13.27
C GLU A 122 17.87 1.57 -12.39
N ARG A 123 17.57 1.82 -11.10
CA ARG A 123 17.28 0.81 -10.09
C ARG A 123 16.21 1.30 -9.12
N LEU A 124 15.32 0.37 -8.76
CA LEU A 124 14.38 0.51 -7.66
C LEU A 124 15.01 -0.10 -6.41
N HIS A 125 15.13 0.69 -5.35
CA HIS A 125 15.63 0.21 -4.08
C HIS A 125 14.45 -0.26 -3.22
N THR A 126 14.59 -1.42 -2.59
CA THR A 126 13.59 -1.96 -1.66
C THR A 126 14.27 -2.30 -0.35
N ALA A 127 13.78 -1.72 0.75
CA ALA A 127 14.14 -2.13 2.10
C ALA A 127 12.98 -2.88 2.73
N VAL A 128 13.28 -4.05 3.29
CA VAL A 128 12.36 -4.83 4.12
C VAL A 128 12.91 -4.86 5.54
N ARG A 129 12.04 -4.61 6.52
CA ARG A 129 12.34 -4.75 7.95
C ARG A 129 11.27 -5.59 8.60
N GLU A 130 11.69 -6.66 9.24
CA GLU A 130 10.81 -7.47 10.07
C GLU A 130 10.57 -6.77 11.41
N ILE A 131 9.34 -6.89 11.91
CA ILE A 131 8.93 -6.42 13.22
C ILE A 131 8.60 -7.66 14.05
N GLY A 132 8.94 -7.61 15.33
CA GLY A 132 8.53 -8.64 16.27
C GLY A 132 7.02 -8.68 16.52
N ALA A 133 6.63 -9.32 17.62
CA ALA A 133 5.22 -9.38 17.99
C ALA A 133 4.74 -7.99 18.46
N VAL A 134 3.70 -7.45 17.82
CA VAL A 134 3.18 -6.11 18.11
C VAL A 134 1.78 -6.17 18.69
N ARG A 135 1.48 -5.17 19.53
CA ARG A 135 0.13 -4.92 20.02
C ARG A 135 -0.19 -3.45 19.86
N LEU A 136 -1.23 -3.16 19.10
CA LEU A 136 -1.66 -1.80 18.78
C LEU A 136 -3.07 -1.54 19.32
N TYR A 137 -3.29 -0.32 19.79
CA TYR A 137 -4.61 0.22 20.11
C TYR A 137 -5.05 1.21 19.04
N ALA A 138 -6.33 1.62 19.04
CA ALA A 138 -6.87 2.59 18.09
C ALA A 138 -6.00 3.86 17.95
N ASP A 139 -5.53 4.42 19.07
CA ASP A 139 -4.69 5.62 19.05
C ASP A 139 -3.28 5.35 18.48
N ASP A 140 -2.73 4.15 18.72
CA ASP A 140 -1.45 3.76 18.13
C ASP A 140 -1.57 3.65 16.60
N VAL A 141 -2.69 3.10 16.10
CA VAL A 141 -2.97 3.00 14.67
C VAL A 141 -3.14 4.40 14.05
N LYS A 142 -3.85 5.31 14.73
CA LYS A 142 -3.98 6.72 14.31
C LYS A 142 -2.61 7.38 14.17
N HIS A 143 -1.76 7.26 15.20
CA HIS A 143 -0.41 7.82 15.18
C HIS A 143 0.46 7.19 14.09
N LEU A 144 0.34 5.87 13.88
CA LEU A 144 1.08 5.17 12.85
C LEU A 144 0.69 5.65 11.44
N ILE A 145 -0.61 5.83 11.18
CA ILE A 145 -1.11 6.37 9.91
C ILE A 145 -0.55 7.78 9.67
N GLN A 146 -0.61 8.64 10.68
CA GLN A 146 -0.08 10.01 10.60
C GLN A 146 1.43 10.03 10.36
N PHE A 147 2.18 9.20 11.09
CA PHE A 147 3.62 9.09 10.95
C PHE A 147 4.04 8.49 9.59
N MET A 148 3.26 7.56 9.06
CA MET A 148 3.50 7.01 7.73
C MET A 148 3.30 8.08 6.65
N ALA A 149 2.24 8.88 6.78
CA ALA A 149 1.85 9.92 5.83
C ALA A 149 2.71 11.20 5.89
N SER A 150 3.51 11.43 6.94
CA SER A 150 4.23 12.70 7.16
C SER A 150 5.13 13.16 6.01
N ASP A 151 5.66 12.20 5.24
CA ASP A 151 6.63 12.46 4.18
C ASP A 151 6.00 12.42 2.77
N PHE A 152 4.67 12.33 2.72
CA PHE A 152 3.87 12.27 1.50
C PHE A 152 3.04 13.55 1.39
N GLY A 153 2.99 14.14 0.19
CA GLY A 153 2.40 15.48 0.02
C GLY A 153 0.87 15.50 0.15
N HIS A 154 0.19 14.67 -0.64
CA HIS A 154 -1.28 14.72 -0.80
C HIS A 154 -1.95 13.34 -0.86
N GLN A 155 -1.20 12.26 -0.66
CA GLN A 155 -1.72 10.90 -0.81
C GLN A 155 -2.29 10.37 0.50
N THR A 156 -3.43 9.70 0.39
CA THR A 156 -4.12 9.12 1.54
C THR A 156 -3.67 7.69 1.75
N VAL A 157 -3.36 7.35 3.00
CA VAL A 157 -3.08 5.97 3.40
C VAL A 157 -4.30 5.09 3.11
N THR A 158 -4.10 3.97 2.44
CA THR A 158 -5.09 2.90 2.34
C THR A 158 -4.88 1.92 3.49
N VAL A 159 -5.98 1.56 4.15
CA VAL A 159 -6.02 0.60 5.24
C VAL A 159 -6.76 -0.64 4.76
N SER A 160 -6.09 -1.78 4.88
CA SER A 160 -6.62 -3.10 4.59
C SER A 160 -6.77 -3.89 5.89
N PHE A 161 -7.94 -4.45 6.14
CA PHE A 161 -8.21 -5.30 7.30
C PHE A 161 -9.17 -6.43 6.93
N ARG A 162 -9.30 -7.45 7.79
CA ARG A 162 -10.10 -8.63 7.49
C ARG A 162 -11.40 -8.63 8.29
N GLU A 163 -12.52 -8.43 7.61
CA GLU A 163 -13.85 -8.50 8.18
C GLU A 163 -14.60 -9.72 7.64
N ARG A 164 -15.13 -10.58 8.53
CA ARG A 164 -15.96 -11.76 8.15
C ARG A 164 -15.34 -12.65 7.06
N ARG A 165 -14.01 -12.83 7.10
CA ARG A 165 -13.18 -13.58 6.12
C ARG A 165 -12.92 -12.88 4.77
N THR A 166 -13.44 -11.68 4.57
CA THR A 166 -13.13 -10.85 3.40
C THR A 166 -12.10 -9.80 3.79
N GLU A 167 -11.17 -9.51 2.90
CA GLU A 167 -10.27 -8.37 3.03
C GLU A 167 -10.95 -7.11 2.49
N THR A 168 -11.11 -6.12 3.35
CA THR A 168 -11.70 -4.83 3.02
C THR A 168 -10.58 -3.80 2.93
N ASN A 169 -10.59 -3.01 1.85
CA ASN A 169 -9.66 -1.91 1.62
C ASN A 169 -10.43 -0.59 1.62
N MET A 170 -9.97 0.39 2.40
CA MET A 170 -10.57 1.72 2.44
C MET A 170 -9.52 2.79 2.72
N TYR A 171 -9.84 4.06 2.43
CA TYR A 171 -8.96 5.15 2.78
C TYR A 171 -8.92 5.38 4.29
N ALA A 172 -7.79 5.87 4.79
CA ALA A 172 -7.59 6.11 6.21
C ALA A 172 -8.60 7.10 6.79
N VAL A 173 -9.05 8.10 6.02
CA VAL A 173 -10.07 9.04 6.48
C VAL A 173 -11.38 8.32 6.84
N ASP A 174 -11.83 7.41 5.98
CA ASP A 174 -13.03 6.61 6.20
C ASP A 174 -12.80 5.61 7.34
N PHE A 175 -11.66 4.91 7.33
CA PHE A 175 -11.27 3.96 8.37
C PHE A 175 -11.25 4.60 9.77
N LEU A 176 -10.70 5.81 9.89
CA LEU A 176 -10.60 6.52 11.16
C LEU A 176 -11.96 6.96 11.70
N THR A 177 -12.95 7.14 10.83
CA THR A 177 -14.33 7.47 11.23
C THR A 177 -15.00 6.26 11.89
N ASP A 178 -14.74 5.05 11.39
CA ASP A 178 -15.35 3.81 11.88
C ASP A 178 -14.45 3.00 12.83
N ILE A 179 -13.23 3.45 13.11
CA ILE A 179 -12.17 2.67 13.79
C ILE A 179 -12.66 1.99 15.07
N GLU A 180 -13.44 2.68 15.90
CA GLU A 180 -13.91 2.16 17.19
C GLU A 180 -14.92 1.01 17.06
N ARG A 181 -15.61 0.91 15.91
CA ARG A 181 -16.62 -0.11 15.62
C ARG A 181 -16.02 -1.40 15.08
N LEU A 182 -14.77 -1.36 14.63
CA LEU A 182 -14.09 -2.48 13.97
C LEU A 182 -13.60 -3.56 14.93
N GLY A 183 -13.65 -3.35 16.26
CA GLY A 183 -13.35 -4.41 17.22
C GLY A 183 -11.88 -4.83 17.25
N GLU A 184 -11.62 -6.13 17.40
CA GLU A 184 -10.27 -6.71 17.36
C GLU A 184 -9.95 -7.19 15.94
N GLN A 185 -8.80 -6.75 15.43
CA GLN A 185 -8.29 -7.12 14.10
C GLN A 185 -7.02 -7.95 14.24
N ARG A 186 -6.99 -9.07 13.49
CA ARG A 186 -5.84 -9.98 13.40
C ARG A 186 -4.97 -9.74 12.16
N TYR A 187 -5.43 -8.89 11.26
CA TYR A 187 -4.73 -8.47 10.06
C TYR A 187 -4.94 -6.98 9.87
N LEU A 188 -3.84 -6.26 9.66
CA LEU A 188 -3.85 -4.85 9.32
C LEU A 188 -2.72 -4.60 8.34
N ARG A 189 -3.03 -4.02 7.18
CA ARG A 189 -2.05 -3.55 6.23
C ARG A 189 -2.29 -2.07 5.94
N LEU A 190 -1.25 -1.28 6.08
CA LEU A 190 -1.22 0.14 5.74
C LEU A 190 -0.40 0.30 4.46
N PHE A 191 -0.92 1.07 3.53
CA PHE A 191 -0.32 1.25 2.21
C PHE A 191 -0.40 2.72 1.81
N ILE A 192 0.71 3.29 1.34
CA ILE A 192 0.72 4.61 0.73
C ILE A 192 1.70 4.64 -0.43
N GLN A 193 1.30 5.27 -1.53
CA GLN A 193 2.09 5.37 -2.74
C GLN A 193 1.97 6.78 -3.32
N GLU A 194 3.09 7.36 -3.77
CA GLU A 194 3.14 8.65 -4.44
C GLU A 194 4.15 8.60 -5.60
N PRO A 195 3.85 9.19 -6.77
CA PRO A 195 4.83 9.35 -7.83
C PRO A 195 5.99 10.25 -7.36
N ASP A 196 7.23 9.77 -7.49
CA ASP A 196 8.44 10.55 -7.25
C ASP A 196 8.74 11.49 -8.44
N LEU A 197 9.66 12.44 -8.22
CA LEU A 197 10.11 13.44 -9.18
C LEU A 197 10.63 12.88 -10.52
N PHE A 198 10.93 11.57 -10.59
CA PHE A 198 11.43 10.87 -11.76
C PHE A 198 10.40 9.88 -12.37
N GLY A 199 9.11 10.04 -12.06
CA GLY A 199 8.04 9.19 -12.59
C GLY A 199 7.96 7.78 -11.98
N VAL A 200 8.84 7.46 -11.04
CA VAL A 200 8.85 6.18 -10.31
C VAL A 200 8.13 6.35 -8.98
N SER A 201 7.24 5.43 -8.61
CA SER A 201 6.49 5.57 -7.37
C SER A 201 7.32 5.24 -6.12
N LYS A 202 7.25 6.12 -5.13
CA LYS A 202 7.59 5.79 -3.74
C LYS A 202 6.44 5.02 -3.13
N LEU A 203 6.78 4.00 -2.35
CA LEU A 203 5.83 3.10 -1.75
C LEU A 203 6.26 2.78 -0.31
N VAL A 204 5.29 2.81 0.60
CA VAL A 204 5.45 2.28 1.95
C VAL A 204 4.30 1.32 2.22
N VAL A 205 4.64 0.12 2.70
CA VAL A 205 3.70 -0.90 3.16
C VAL A 205 4.09 -1.34 4.56
N ILE A 206 3.15 -1.27 5.49
CA ILE A 206 3.28 -1.91 6.80
C ILE A 206 2.25 -3.02 6.83
N GLU A 207 2.70 -4.26 6.99
CA GLU A 207 1.84 -5.43 7.06
C GLU A 207 1.98 -6.08 8.43
N LEU A 208 0.85 -6.22 9.12
CA LEU A 208 0.77 -6.83 10.44
C LEU A 208 -0.20 -8.00 10.37
N ASN A 209 0.30 -9.20 10.66
CA ASN A 209 -0.45 -10.43 10.50
C ASN A 209 -0.29 -11.32 11.74
N ALA A 210 -1.40 -11.66 12.40
CA ALA A 210 -1.39 -12.51 13.59
C ALA A 210 -0.75 -13.88 13.34
N ASP A 211 -0.98 -14.47 12.16
CA ASP A 211 -0.54 -15.82 11.83
C ASP A 211 0.73 -15.82 10.97
N GLY A 212 1.04 -14.70 10.32
CA GLY A 212 2.21 -14.48 9.47
C GLY A 212 3.28 -13.59 10.10
N GLU A 213 4.15 -13.05 9.27
CA GLU A 213 5.20 -12.11 9.67
C GLU A 213 4.66 -10.67 9.71
N ASN A 214 5.27 -9.86 10.58
CA ASN A 214 5.03 -8.42 10.58
C ASN A 214 6.21 -7.77 9.86
N GLN A 215 5.93 -6.96 8.85
CA GLN A 215 6.97 -6.40 8.00
C GLN A 215 6.67 -4.96 7.59
N ILE A 216 7.74 -4.19 7.44
CA ILE A 216 7.76 -2.87 6.83
C ILE A 216 8.50 -3.02 5.50
N ARG A 217 7.86 -2.59 4.41
CA ARG A 217 8.43 -2.56 3.08
C ARG A 217 8.42 -1.13 2.58
N VAL A 218 9.58 -0.62 2.25
CA VAL A 218 9.75 0.70 1.65
C VAL A 218 10.42 0.53 0.31
N GLN A 219 9.90 1.20 -0.71
CA GLN A 219 10.45 1.16 -2.06
C GLN A 219 10.48 2.56 -2.66
N GLY A 220 11.52 2.86 -3.42
CA GLY A 220 11.69 4.16 -4.07
C GLY A 220 12.93 4.22 -4.95
N ALA A 221 13.12 5.38 -5.59
CA ALA A 221 14.23 5.64 -6.50
C ALA A 221 15.56 5.90 -5.76
N GLN A 222 15.51 6.47 -4.55
CA GLN A 222 16.69 6.87 -3.78
C GLN A 222 16.93 5.91 -2.60
N GLU A 223 18.07 5.21 -2.60
CA GLU A 223 18.44 4.25 -1.53
C GLU A 223 18.47 4.88 -0.13
N SER A 224 19.00 6.11 -0.03
CA SER A 224 19.11 6.84 1.23
C SER A 224 17.75 7.11 1.86
N TRP A 225 16.77 7.53 1.05
CA TRP A 225 15.40 7.74 1.50
C TRP A 225 14.74 6.40 1.85
N VAL A 226 14.89 5.36 1.03
CA VAL A 226 14.31 4.04 1.26
C VAL A 226 14.79 3.45 2.60
N THR A 227 16.10 3.48 2.83
CA THR A 227 16.70 2.99 4.07
C THR A 227 16.31 3.85 5.26
N GLY A 228 16.39 5.19 5.12
CA GLY A 228 16.04 6.12 6.19
C GLY A 228 14.57 6.00 6.64
N LYS A 229 13.64 5.94 5.68
CA LYS A 229 12.21 5.77 6.00
C LYS A 229 11.93 4.40 6.62
N ALA A 230 12.57 3.33 6.13
CA ALA A 230 12.43 2.00 6.72
C ALA A 230 12.93 1.94 8.17
N GLU A 231 14.10 2.53 8.47
CA GLU A 231 14.63 2.58 9.84
C GLU A 231 13.80 3.49 10.75
N SER A 232 13.31 4.62 10.25
CA SER A 232 12.43 5.52 10.99
C SER A 232 11.11 4.84 11.38
N LEU A 233 10.48 4.15 10.42
CA LEU A 233 9.28 3.35 10.68
C LEU A 233 9.57 2.20 11.65
N LEU A 234 10.69 1.51 11.50
CA LEU A 234 11.09 0.44 12.42
C LEU A 234 11.29 0.97 13.85
N ALA A 235 11.98 2.10 14.01
CA ALA A 235 12.19 2.74 15.30
C ALA A 235 10.87 3.14 15.96
N HIS A 236 9.93 3.68 15.19
CA HIS A 236 8.58 3.98 15.68
C HIS A 236 7.83 2.69 16.09
N MET A 237 7.91 1.65 15.28
CA MET A 237 7.23 0.37 15.53
C MET A 237 7.79 -0.40 16.73
N LYS A 238 9.07 -0.24 17.07
CA LYS A 238 9.67 -0.83 18.28
C LYS A 238 8.97 -0.41 19.57
N GLY A 239 8.35 0.77 19.61
CA GLY A 239 7.55 1.22 20.76
C GLY A 239 6.32 0.35 21.02
N PHE A 240 5.80 -0.32 19.99
CA PHE A 240 4.63 -1.19 20.05
C PHE A 240 4.98 -2.68 20.21
N GLU A 241 6.26 -3.01 20.09
CA GLU A 241 6.75 -4.38 20.17
C GLU A 241 6.63 -4.92 21.61
N LYS A 242 6.31 -6.20 21.72
CA LYS A 242 6.31 -6.93 22.99
C LYS A 242 7.52 -7.85 23.02
N PRO A 243 8.65 -7.42 23.62
CA PRO A 243 9.92 -8.16 23.51
C PRO A 243 9.83 -9.59 24.06
N LEU A 244 9.00 -9.81 25.08
CA LEU A 244 8.72 -11.16 25.60
C LEU A 244 7.98 -12.02 24.56
N ALA A 245 6.93 -11.49 23.92
CA ALA A 245 6.20 -12.23 22.89
C ALA A 245 7.05 -12.44 21.63
N THR A 246 7.86 -11.46 21.24
CA THR A 246 8.83 -11.59 20.14
C THR A 246 9.86 -12.68 20.45
N SER A 247 10.47 -12.64 21.63
CA SER A 247 11.47 -13.63 22.04
C SER A 247 10.85 -15.03 22.07
N VAL A 248 9.66 -15.16 22.66
CA VAL A 248 8.92 -16.41 22.70
C VAL A 248 8.63 -16.97 21.30
N ARG A 249 8.27 -16.13 20.32
CA ARG A 249 8.03 -16.56 18.93
C ARG A 249 9.31 -16.85 18.15
N LYS A 250 10.33 -15.99 18.26
CA LYS A 250 11.60 -16.09 17.53
C LYS A 250 12.43 -17.25 18.02
N PHE A 251 12.45 -17.45 19.33
CA PHE A 251 13.26 -18.47 19.95
C PHE A 251 12.42 -19.73 20.13
N GLY A 252 11.22 -19.71 20.71
CA GLY A 252 10.54 -20.95 21.16
C GLY A 252 11.44 -21.83 22.05
N LEU A 253 12.62 -21.32 22.44
CA LEU A 253 13.88 -22.07 22.55
C LEU A 253 14.25 -22.35 23.99
N ASN A 254 13.33 -22.14 24.94
CA ASN A 254 13.47 -22.77 26.24
C ASN A 254 12.88 -24.18 26.23
N VAL A 255 11.81 -24.44 25.48
CA VAL A 255 11.18 -25.78 25.45
C VAL A 255 12.02 -26.78 24.64
N ASN A 256 12.47 -26.40 23.45
CA ASN A 256 13.29 -27.29 22.61
C ASN A 256 14.65 -27.60 23.26
N GLY A 257 15.28 -26.61 23.90
CA GLY A 257 16.53 -26.79 24.64
C GLY A 257 16.37 -27.69 25.85
N LEU A 258 15.33 -27.48 26.68
CA LEU A 258 15.01 -28.36 27.80
C LEU A 258 14.67 -29.78 27.34
N MET A 259 13.84 -29.93 26.30
CA MET A 259 13.51 -31.23 25.72
C MET A 259 14.75 -31.96 25.22
N LEU A 260 15.67 -31.25 24.57
CA LEU A 260 16.93 -31.84 24.09
C LEU A 260 17.84 -32.24 25.26
N LEU A 261 17.93 -31.43 26.32
CA LEU A 261 18.63 -31.80 27.54
C LEU A 261 18.02 -33.03 28.22
N PHE A 262 16.69 -33.12 28.30
CA PHE A 262 15.98 -34.31 28.80
C PHE A 262 16.27 -35.54 27.95
N VAL A 263 16.23 -35.39 26.63
CA VAL A 263 16.57 -36.46 25.68
C VAL A 263 18.00 -36.97 25.92
N VAL A 264 18.98 -36.07 26.00
CA VAL A 264 20.39 -36.43 26.24
C VAL A 264 20.59 -37.08 27.61
N ALA A 265 19.92 -36.59 28.66
CA ALA A 265 20.05 -37.11 30.01
C ALA A 265 19.40 -38.49 30.19
N LEU A 266 18.28 -38.76 29.51
CA LEU A 266 17.44 -39.94 29.76
C LEU A 266 17.63 -41.09 28.75
N ILE A 267 18.14 -40.81 27.55
CA ILE A 267 18.43 -41.84 26.52
C ILE A 267 19.32 -43.00 26.99
N PRO A 268 20.40 -42.78 27.78
CA PRO A 268 21.37 -43.84 28.09
C PRO A 268 20.75 -45.05 28.79
N ASP A 269 19.75 -44.79 29.65
CA ASP A 269 19.11 -45.78 30.52
C ASP A 269 18.06 -46.65 29.81
N LEU A 270 17.75 -46.36 28.54
CA LEU A 270 16.76 -47.09 27.76
C LEU A 270 17.43 -48.10 26.82
N ASP A 271 16.73 -49.19 26.53
CA ASP A 271 17.12 -50.15 25.49
C ASP A 271 16.89 -49.56 24.08
N PHE A 272 17.31 -50.26 23.02
CA PHE A 272 17.25 -49.71 21.66
C PHE A 272 15.83 -49.29 21.24
N TRP A 273 14.82 -50.12 21.53
CA TRP A 273 13.44 -49.82 21.17
C TRP A 273 12.81 -48.76 22.08
N GLY A 274 13.15 -48.74 23.37
CA GLY A 274 12.76 -47.68 24.30
C GLY A 274 13.32 -46.32 23.88
N ARG A 275 14.56 -46.25 23.38
CA ARG A 275 15.15 -45.00 22.83
C ARG A 275 14.37 -44.49 21.62
N ILE A 276 14.03 -45.37 20.68
CA ILE A 276 13.24 -44.99 19.49
C ILE A 276 11.85 -44.50 19.90
N ALA A 277 11.16 -45.24 20.78
CA ALA A 277 9.83 -44.87 21.26
C ALA A 277 9.84 -43.53 22.01
N PHE A 278 10.85 -43.31 22.86
CA PHE A 278 11.00 -42.07 23.61
C PHE A 278 11.30 -40.87 22.69
N LEU A 279 12.21 -41.03 21.73
CA LEU A 279 12.48 -40.00 20.72
C LEU A 279 11.21 -39.64 19.92
N ALA A 280 10.45 -40.64 19.47
CA ALA A 280 9.21 -40.42 18.75
C ALA A 280 8.17 -39.67 19.60
N ALA A 281 8.02 -40.04 20.88
CA ALA A 281 7.13 -39.36 21.81
C ALA A 281 7.53 -37.89 22.03
N VAL A 282 8.81 -37.62 22.25
CA VAL A 282 9.33 -36.25 22.42
C VAL A 282 9.08 -35.40 21.17
N VAL A 283 9.33 -35.94 19.97
CA VAL A 283 9.06 -35.23 18.71
C VAL A 283 7.55 -34.96 18.54
N ALA A 284 6.68 -35.92 18.87
CA ALA A 284 5.24 -35.73 18.82
C ALA A 284 4.78 -34.64 19.78
N ILE A 285 5.25 -34.65 21.04
CA ILE A 285 4.95 -33.63 22.04
C ILE A 285 5.45 -32.25 21.57
N ALA A 286 6.68 -32.15 21.08
CA ALA A 286 7.23 -30.91 20.55
C ALA A 286 6.38 -30.36 19.40
N THR A 287 5.93 -31.23 18.48
CA THR A 287 5.07 -30.85 17.35
C THR A 287 3.73 -30.30 17.82
N VAL A 288 3.08 -30.96 18.79
CA VAL A 288 1.81 -30.50 19.38
C VAL A 288 1.99 -29.15 20.05
N ILE A 289 3.06 -28.96 20.82
CA ILE A 289 3.36 -27.69 21.50
C ILE A 289 3.57 -26.57 20.48
N VAL A 290 4.35 -26.80 19.42
CA VAL A 290 4.59 -25.80 18.37
C VAL A 290 3.27 -25.41 17.69
N GLN A 291 2.39 -26.37 17.39
CA GLN A 291 1.08 -26.08 16.80
C GLN A 291 0.18 -25.29 17.75
N LEU A 292 0.12 -25.71 19.02
CA LEU A 292 -0.68 -25.05 20.05
C LEU A 292 -0.18 -23.62 20.30
N HIS A 293 1.13 -23.43 20.31
CA HIS A 293 1.78 -22.14 20.48
C HIS A 293 1.46 -21.16 19.35
N LYS A 294 1.57 -21.61 18.09
CA LYS A 294 1.17 -20.81 16.91
C LYS A 294 -0.29 -20.39 16.96
N ARG A 295 -1.17 -21.22 17.51
CA ARG A 295 -2.60 -20.95 17.59
C ARG A 295 -2.96 -19.95 18.71
N LEU A 296 -2.19 -19.92 19.80
CA LEU A 296 -2.52 -19.19 21.02
C LEU A 296 -1.82 -17.84 21.17
N ILE A 297 -0.63 -17.66 20.57
CA ILE A 297 0.15 -16.42 20.68
C ILE A 297 0.22 -15.73 19.31
N PRO A 298 -0.69 -14.78 19.02
CA PRO A 298 -0.69 -14.08 17.75
C PRO A 298 0.52 -13.13 17.63
N ASN A 299 1.10 -13.01 16.42
CA ASN A 299 2.16 -12.02 16.14
C ASN A 299 1.68 -10.58 16.27
N THR A 300 0.39 -10.39 16.03
CA THR A 300 -0.24 -9.09 15.94
C THR A 300 -1.60 -9.18 16.59
N ALA A 301 -1.86 -8.24 17.48
CA ALA A 301 -3.20 -8.00 18.00
C ALA A 301 -3.48 -6.49 17.92
N VAL A 302 -4.47 -6.14 17.11
CA VAL A 302 -4.90 -4.74 16.93
C VAL A 302 -6.26 -4.56 17.59
N TYR A 303 -6.32 -3.78 18.66
CA TYR A 303 -7.54 -3.50 19.41
C TYR A 303 -8.06 -2.13 19.05
N LEU A 304 -9.07 -2.08 18.17
CA LEU A 304 -9.65 -0.83 17.71
C LEU A 304 -10.83 -0.38 18.58
N SER A 305 -11.44 -1.29 19.35
CA SER A 305 -12.55 -0.95 20.25
C SER A 305 -12.15 -0.09 21.47
N PRO A 306 -13.05 0.73 22.01
CA PRO A 306 -12.78 1.60 23.17
C PRO A 306 -12.56 0.83 24.49
N ARG A 307 -12.99 -0.44 24.57
CA ARG A 307 -12.74 -1.28 25.75
C ARG A 307 -11.34 -1.88 25.67
N LYS A 308 -10.40 -1.29 26.40
CA LYS A 308 -9.06 -1.87 26.59
C LYS A 308 -9.19 -3.23 27.29
N PRO A 309 -8.58 -4.32 26.78
CA PRO A 309 -8.60 -5.62 27.45
C PRO A 309 -8.00 -5.51 28.86
N SER A 310 -8.57 -6.26 29.81
CA SER A 310 -8.14 -6.27 31.20
C SER A 310 -6.66 -6.68 31.32
N ALA A 311 -5.98 -6.29 32.42
CA ALA A 311 -4.57 -6.64 32.64
C ALA A 311 -4.33 -8.17 32.56
N ILE A 312 -5.32 -8.96 33.00
CA ILE A 312 -5.31 -10.42 32.95
C ILE A 312 -5.40 -10.90 31.49
N ALA A 313 -6.33 -10.37 30.69
CA ALA A 313 -6.44 -10.70 29.27
C ALA A 313 -5.16 -10.32 28.48
N ARG A 314 -4.46 -9.27 28.91
CA ARG A 314 -3.19 -8.83 28.30
C ARG A 314 -1.99 -9.72 28.63
N ALA A 315 -1.98 -10.36 29.79
CA ALA A 315 -0.88 -11.20 30.30
C ALA A 315 -1.07 -12.70 30.03
N TRP A 316 -2.31 -13.15 29.80
CA TRP A 316 -2.66 -14.56 29.59
C TRP A 316 -1.81 -15.29 28.54
N PRO A 317 -1.51 -14.72 27.35
CA PRO A 317 -0.69 -15.41 26.35
C PRO A 317 0.72 -15.72 26.85
N THR A 318 1.30 -14.83 27.66
CA THR A 318 2.64 -14.99 28.22
C THR A 318 2.63 -16.03 29.34
N THR A 319 1.65 -15.99 30.25
CA THR A 319 1.53 -17.00 31.32
C THR A 319 1.27 -18.40 30.77
N LEU A 320 0.50 -18.50 29.68
CA LEU A 320 0.20 -19.76 29.01
C LEU A 320 1.44 -20.39 28.37
N SER A 321 2.34 -19.57 27.81
CA SER A 321 3.63 -20.04 27.26
C SER A 321 4.49 -20.70 28.34
N TRP A 322 4.61 -20.08 29.51
CA TRP A 322 5.33 -20.66 30.64
C TRP A 322 4.66 -21.92 31.17
N GLY A 323 3.33 -21.92 31.28
CA GLY A 323 2.55 -23.11 31.65
C GLY A 323 2.80 -24.29 30.70
N LEU A 324 2.79 -24.04 29.38
CA LEU A 324 3.06 -25.05 28.38
C LEU A 324 4.48 -25.64 28.52
N ALA A 325 5.48 -24.79 28.74
CA ALA A 325 6.85 -25.25 28.97
C ALA A 325 6.96 -26.18 30.19
N PHE A 326 6.37 -25.79 31.32
CA PHE A 326 6.35 -26.64 32.52
C PHE A 326 5.60 -27.95 32.31
N THR A 327 4.43 -27.92 31.66
CA THR A 327 3.67 -29.14 31.36
C THR A 327 4.40 -30.06 30.41
N SER A 328 5.16 -29.54 29.45
CA SER A 328 5.91 -30.36 28.50
C SER A 328 7.04 -31.15 29.15
N ALA A 329 7.75 -30.57 30.13
CA ALA A 329 8.77 -31.28 30.89
C ALA A 329 8.15 -32.39 31.74
N LEU A 330 7.00 -32.12 32.37
CA LEU A 330 6.26 -33.12 33.14
C LEU A 330 5.76 -34.27 32.26
N VAL A 331 5.19 -33.97 31.09
CA VAL A 331 4.70 -34.99 30.15
C VAL A 331 5.85 -35.82 29.58
N ALA A 332 7.00 -35.22 29.28
CA ALA A 332 8.20 -35.95 28.85
C ALA A 332 8.74 -36.88 29.94
N ALA A 333 8.76 -36.43 31.20
CA ALA A 333 9.16 -37.27 32.34
C ALA A 333 8.17 -38.43 32.57
N LEU A 334 6.87 -38.20 32.44
CA LEU A 334 5.84 -39.25 32.52
C LEU A 334 5.96 -40.26 31.37
N ALA A 335 6.22 -39.80 30.15
CA ALA A 335 6.46 -40.67 29.01
C ALA A 335 7.69 -41.57 29.22
N TYR A 336 8.78 -41.01 29.76
CA TYR A 336 9.96 -41.78 30.13
C TYR A 336 9.65 -42.84 31.19
N GLY A 337 8.96 -42.47 32.28
CA GLY A 337 8.59 -43.39 33.35
C GLY A 337 7.67 -44.53 32.89
N LEU A 338 6.76 -44.26 31.95
CA LEU A 338 5.93 -45.28 31.31
C LEU A 338 6.74 -46.23 30.41
N ILE A 339 7.64 -45.69 29.59
CA ILE A 339 8.48 -46.50 28.68
C ILE A 339 9.47 -47.37 29.46
N LYS A 340 9.99 -46.87 30.58
CA LYS A 340 10.89 -47.62 31.47
C LYS A 340 10.17 -48.64 32.35
N GLY A 341 8.85 -48.54 32.48
CA GLY A 341 8.03 -49.41 33.32
C GLY A 341 8.05 -49.06 34.82
N GLU A 342 8.52 -47.87 35.20
CA GLU A 342 8.52 -47.38 36.59
C GLU A 342 7.15 -46.84 37.02
N ILE A 343 6.30 -46.47 36.06
CA ILE A 343 4.92 -46.03 36.29
C ILE A 343 3.97 -47.18 35.89
N PRO A 344 3.14 -47.69 36.80
CA PRO A 344 2.18 -48.74 36.46
C PRO A 344 1.17 -48.21 35.43
N THR A 345 1.03 -48.91 34.32
CA THR A 345 -0.01 -48.63 33.33
C THR A 345 -1.39 -48.95 33.92
N PRO A 346 -2.41 -48.10 33.78
CA PRO A 346 -3.74 -48.35 34.32
C PRO A 346 -4.55 -49.41 33.52
N TRP A 347 -3.88 -50.30 32.79
CA TRP A 347 -4.48 -51.40 32.04
C TRP A 347 -3.72 -52.68 32.31
#